data_AF-A0A3C0SQ44-F1
#
_entry.id   AF-A0A3C0SQ44-F1
#
_cell.length_a   1.000
_cell.length_b   1.000
_cell.length_c   1.000
_cell.angle_alpha   90.00
_cell.angle_beta   90.00
_cell.angle_gamma   90.00
#
_symmetry.space_group_name_H-M   'P 1'
#
loop_
_entity.id
_entity.type
_entity.pdbx_description
1 polymer ?
#
loop_
_entity_poly.entity_id
_entity_poly.type
_entity_poly.pdbx_seq_one_letter_code
_entity_poly.pdbx_strand_id
1 'polypeptide(L)'
;NNGSDEFFIGRVICQKLVGAMVANNIKKGIIVTTGSVSPNALEYIGMLEANSDLSLKIYTMDNILKLIEAHENQDDYELAIEL
;
A
#
# COMPACT_ATOMS: atom_id res chain seq x y z
N ASN A 1 1.02 7.14 27.84
CA ASN A 1 0.37 7.30 26.53
C ASN A 1 1.27 6.66 25.49
N ASN A 2 1.22 5.33 25.39
CA ASN A 2 1.89 4.60 24.32
C ASN A 2 0.87 4.52 23.18
N GLY A 3 0.70 5.63 22.46
CA GLY A 3 0.10 5.54 21.14
C GLY A 3 1.06 4.68 20.33
N SER A 4 0.67 3.45 20.04
CA SER A 4 1.32 2.70 18.98
C SER A 4 1.30 3.63 17.76
N ASP A 5 2.46 4.09 17.31
CA ASP A 5 2.60 4.82 16.05
C ASP A 5 2.19 3.87 14.94
N GLU A 6 0.89 3.78 14.70
CA GLU A 6 0.31 2.93 13.68
C GLU A 6 0.84 3.45 12.35
N PHE A 7 1.71 2.67 11.71
CA PHE A 7 2.35 3.09 10.48
C PHE A 7 1.30 3.17 9.37
N PHE A 8 1.07 4.38 8.86
CA PHE A 8 0.14 4.61 7.75
C PHE A 8 0.85 5.20 6.53
N ILE A 9 0.38 4.81 5.35
CA ILE A 9 0.79 5.43 4.09
C ILE A 9 0.03 6.74 3.93
N GLY A 10 0.76 7.83 4.17
CA GLY A 10 0.30 9.20 3.99
C GLY A 10 0.62 9.80 2.62
N ARG A 11 0.00 10.96 2.34
CA ARG A 11 0.27 11.79 1.15
C ARG A 11 1.77 12.00 0.90
N VAL A 12 2.56 12.25 1.95
CA VAL A 12 4.01 12.51 1.83
C VAL A 12 4.77 11.32 1.23
N ILE A 13 4.41 10.09 1.61
CA ILE A 13 5.05 8.87 1.06
C ILE A 13 4.69 8.72 -0.42
N CYS A 14 3.42 8.95 -0.77
CA CYS A 14 2.96 8.93 -2.16
C CYS A 14 3.70 9.95 -3.03
N GLN A 15 3.83 11.20 -2.56
CA GLN A 15 4.52 12.28 -3.25
C GLN A 15 6.01 11.98 -3.47
N LYS A 16 6.69 11.35 -2.50
CA LYS A 16 8.09 10.95 -2.65
C LYS A 16 8.27 9.96 -3.80
N LEU A 17 7.43 8.94 -3.86
CA LEU A 17 7.47 7.96 -4.95
C LEU A 17 7.13 8.62 -6.29
N VAL A 18 6.09 9.44 -6.36
CA VAL A 18 5.71 10.16 -7.58
C VAL A 18 6.82 11.10 -8.05
N GLY A 19 7.50 11.80 -7.13
CA GLY A 19 8.66 12.63 -7.47
C GLY A 19 9.77 11.83 -8.15
N ALA A 20 10.08 10.64 -7.63
CA ALA A 20 11.04 9.73 -8.26
C ALA A 20 10.53 9.20 -9.61
N MET A 21 9.24 8.89 -9.73
CA MET A 21 8.62 8.45 -10.99
C MET A 21 8.76 9.51 -12.08
N VAL A 22 8.42 10.76 -11.78
CA VAL A 22 8.53 11.90 -12.70
C VAL A 22 9.98 12.09 -13.13
N ALA A 23 10.92 12.07 -12.19
CA ALA A 23 12.35 12.24 -12.47
C ALA A 23 12.92 11.17 -13.42
N ASN A 24 12.31 9.98 -13.47
CA ASN A 24 12.76 8.85 -14.28
C ASN A 24 11.80 8.51 -15.44
N ASN A 25 10.85 9.40 -15.77
CA ASN A 25 9.83 9.17 -16.80
C ASN A 25 9.05 7.84 -16.64
N ILE A 26 8.80 7.44 -15.40
CA ILE A 26 8.02 6.25 -15.06
C ILE A 26 6.56 6.64 -14.87
N LYS A 27 5.64 5.90 -15.52
CA LYS A 27 4.21 6.21 -15.50
C LYS A 27 3.40 5.45 -14.46
N LYS A 28 3.92 4.34 -13.91
CA LYS A 28 3.18 3.46 -13.00
C LYS A 28 4.01 3.17 -11.75
N GLY A 29 3.46 3.49 -10.60
CA GLY A 29 4.04 3.22 -9.28
C GLY A 29 3.17 2.27 -8.48
N ILE A 30 3.80 1.45 -7.65
CA ILE A 30 3.11 0.55 -6.71
C ILE A 30 3.75 0.74 -5.34
N ILE A 31 2.92 0.91 -4.32
CA ILE A 31 3.30 0.82 -2.91
C ILE A 31 2.66 -0.46 -2.35
N VAL A 32 3.44 -1.25 -1.63
CA VAL A 32 2.96 -2.40 -0.87
C VAL A 32 3.22 -2.11 0.60
N THR A 33 2.21 -2.31 1.45
CA THR A 33 2.30 -2.01 2.87
C THR A 33 1.52 -3.03 3.70
N THR A 34 2.03 -3.34 4.87
CA THR A 34 1.30 -4.08 5.92
C THR A 34 0.48 -3.14 6.82
N GLY A 35 0.74 -1.83 6.74
CA GLY A 35 0.01 -0.78 7.47
C GLY A 35 -1.24 -0.29 6.75
N SER A 36 -1.90 0.70 7.35
CA SER A 36 -3.11 1.31 6.82
C SER A 36 -2.80 2.44 5.81
N VAL A 37 -3.82 2.92 5.10
CA VAL A 37 -3.71 4.03 4.14
C VAL A 37 -4.56 5.19 4.62
N SER A 38 -3.99 6.38 4.74
CA SER A 38 -4.75 7.54 5.20
C SER A 38 -5.63 8.13 4.09
N PRO A 39 -6.77 8.76 4.43
CA PRO A 39 -7.66 9.37 3.43
C PRO A 39 -6.97 10.39 2.51
N ASN A 40 -6.03 11.18 3.05
CA ASN A 40 -5.28 12.18 2.27
C ASN A 40 -4.33 11.58 1.21
N ALA A 41 -3.95 10.31 1.35
CA ALA A 41 -3.16 9.58 0.36
C ALA A 41 -4.06 9.13 -0.80
N LEU A 42 -5.25 8.62 -0.49
CA LEU A 42 -6.26 8.26 -1.49
C LEU A 42 -6.73 9.48 -2.29
N GLU A 43 -6.99 10.60 -1.63
CA GLU A 43 -7.33 11.87 -2.28
C GLU A 43 -6.22 12.31 -3.24
N TYR A 44 -4.95 12.24 -2.79
CA TYR A 44 -3.81 12.60 -3.62
C TYR A 44 -3.68 11.71 -4.85
N ILE A 45 -3.85 10.40 -4.70
CA ILE A 45 -3.84 9.45 -5.83
C ILE A 45 -4.95 9.80 -6.82
N GLY A 46 -6.17 10.05 -6.33
CA GLY A 46 -7.29 10.44 -7.20
C GLY A 46 -7.01 11.72 -7.99
N MET A 47 -6.43 12.74 -7.34
CA MET A 47 -6.05 13.98 -8.03
C MET A 47 -4.90 13.77 -9.02
N LEU A 48 -3.91 12.93 -8.69
CA LEU A 48 -2.81 12.59 -9.58
C LEU A 48 -3.33 11.96 -10.88
N GLU A 49 -4.16 10.93 -10.76
CA GLU A 49 -4.68 10.16 -11.90
C GLU A 49 -5.67 10.97 -12.74
N ALA A 50 -6.43 11.90 -12.13
CA ALA A 50 -7.36 12.77 -12.86
C ALA A 50 -6.65 13.86 -13.69
N ASN A 51 -5.42 14.24 -13.33
CA ASN A 51 -4.72 15.39 -13.90
C ASN A 51 -3.40 15.03 -14.61
N SER A 52 -3.09 13.75 -14.75
CA SER A 52 -1.86 13.30 -15.40
C SER A 52 -2.02 11.91 -16.03
N ASP A 53 -1.00 11.46 -16.74
CA ASP A 53 -0.89 10.10 -17.25
C ASP A 53 -0.18 9.15 -16.27
N LEU A 54 0.02 9.58 -15.02
CA LEU A 54 0.63 8.79 -13.96
C LEU A 54 -0.43 7.97 -13.23
N SER A 55 -0.07 6.76 -12.82
CA SER A 55 -0.90 5.91 -11.95
C SER A 55 -0.10 5.44 -10.75
N LEU A 56 -0.74 5.48 -9.58
CA LEU A 56 -0.17 5.02 -8.32
C LEU A 56 -1.16 4.08 -7.64
N LYS A 57 -0.76 2.83 -7.41
CA LYS A 57 -1.55 1.85 -6.68
C LYS A 57 -0.95 1.59 -5.30
N ILE A 58 -1.81 1.36 -4.32
CA ILE A 58 -1.40 0.89 -3.00
C ILE A 58 -2.06 -0.47 -2.75
N TYR A 59 -1.26 -1.46 -2.38
CA TYR A 59 -1.71 -2.75 -1.89
C TYR A 59 -1.48 -2.83 -0.38
N THR A 60 -2.53 -3.12 0.38
CA THR A 60 -2.51 -3.26 1.84
C THR A 60 -2.36 -4.71 2.26
N MET A 61 -2.31 -4.96 3.58
CA MET A 61 -2.29 -6.31 4.15
C MET A 61 -3.41 -7.19 3.57
N ASP A 62 -4.64 -6.68 3.48
CA ASP A 62 -5.77 -7.43 2.92
C ASP A 62 -5.52 -7.88 1.48
N ASN A 63 -4.82 -7.07 0.68
CA ASN A 63 -4.46 -7.45 -0.68
C ASN A 63 -3.37 -8.52 -0.71
N ILE A 64 -2.41 -8.42 0.22
CA ILE A 64 -1.32 -9.40 0.37
C ILE A 64 -1.90 -10.76 0.77
N LEU A 65 -2.77 -10.79 1.80
CA LEU A 65 -3.43 -12.02 2.26
C LEU A 65 -4.23 -12.67 1.15
N LYS A 66 -5.08 -11.92 0.44
CA LYS A 66 -5.83 -12.44 -0.71
C LYS A 66 -4.93 -13.02 -1.81
N LEU A 67 -3.75 -12.45 -2.01
CA LEU A 67 -2.81 -12.94 -3.01
C LEU A 67 -2.16 -14.25 -2.55
N ILE A 68 -1.82 -14.35 -1.27
CA ILE A 68 -1.26 -15.55 -0.64
C ILE A 68 -2.31 -16.69 -0.70
N GLU A 69 -3.51 -16.45 -0.19
CA GLU A 69 -4.63 -17.41 -0.19
C GLU A 69 -4.99 -17.90 -1.61
N ALA A 70 -4.87 -17.03 -2.62
CA ALA A 70 -5.16 -17.39 -4.01
C ALA A 70 -4.08 -18.26 -4.68
N HIS A 71 -2.87 -18.33 -4.12
CA HIS A 71 -1.73 -19.08 -4.69
C HIS A 71 -1.23 -20.20 -3.78
N GLU A 72 -1.86 -20.42 -2.62
CA GLU A 72 -1.55 -21.53 -1.74
C GLU A 72 -2.03 -22.86 -2.34
N ASN A 73 -1.05 -23.70 -2.69
CA ASN A 73 -1.23 -25.15 -2.66
C ASN A 73 -0.97 -25.59 -1.22
N GLN A 74 -2.01 -25.51 -0.39
CA GLN A 74 -2.14 -26.06 0.98
C GLN A 74 -0.86 -26.52 1.68
N ASP A 75 -0.27 -25.68 2.55
CA ASP A 75 0.59 -26.09 3.67
C ASP A 75 0.64 -24.97 4.74
N ASP A 76 -0.52 -24.49 5.17
CA ASP A 76 -0.62 -23.52 6.27
C ASP A 76 -0.46 -24.23 7.62
N TYR A 77 0.49 -23.75 8.42
CA TYR A 77 0.71 -24.22 9.79
C TYR A 77 0.26 -23.15 10.78
N GLU A 78 -0.89 -23.37 11.42
CA GLU A 78 -1.34 -22.57 12.56
C GLU A 78 -1.04 -23.33 13.86
N LEU A 79 -0.30 -22.70 14.77
CA LEU A 79 -0.08 -23.23 16.12
C LEU A 79 -1.27 -22.77 16.97
N ALA A 80 -2.26 -23.65 17.14
CA ALA A 80 -3.34 -23.43 18.09
C ALA A 80 -2.75 -23.37 19.50
N ILE A 81 -2.63 -22.16 20.06
CA ILE A 81 -2.32 -22.00 21.47
C ILE A 81 -3.65 -22.12 22.22
N GLU A 82 -3.89 -23.27 22.85
CA GLU A 82 -4.93 -23.40 23.85
C GLU A 82 -4.56 -22.50 25.05
N LEU A 83 -5.42 -21.51 25.33
CA LEU A 83 -5.32 -20.64 26.51
C LEU A 83 -5.83 -21.34 27.77
#